data_AF-A0A376ZZ08-F1
#
_entry.id   AF-A0A376ZZ08-F1
#
_cell.length_a   1.000
_cell.length_b   1.000
_cell.length_c   1.000
_cell.angle_alpha   90.00
_cell.angle_beta   90.00
_cell.angle_gamma   90.00
#
_symmetry.space_group_name_H-M   'P 1'
#
loop_
_entity.id
_entity.type
_entity.pdbx_description
1 polymer ?
#
loop_
_entity_poly.entity_id
_entity_poly.type
_entity_poly.pdbx_seq_one_letter_code
_entity_poly.pdbx_strand_id
1 'polypeptide(L)' 'MMRHLKKTYAWEMERNHERYVFLKWGKQAFSRFSVVPPGTGICHQVNLEYLGKAVWSELQDGEWIAYPDTSLVLTRTPL' A
#
# COMPACT_ATOMS: atom_id res chain seq x y z
N MET A 1 3.12 27.61 -7.63
CA MET A 1 3.26 26.30 -6.97
C MET A 1 2.01 25.42 -7.09
N MET A 2 0.86 25.77 -6.48
CA MET A 2 -0.35 24.91 -6.50
C MET A 2 -0.89 24.56 -7.90
N ARG A 3 -0.76 25.44 -8.90
CA ARG A 3 -1.21 25.15 -10.28
C ARG A 3 -0.40 24.05 -10.97
N HIS A 4 0.89 23.91 -10.62
CA HIS A 4 1.76 22.89 -11.22
C HIS A 4 1.45 21.51 -10.65
N LEU A 5 1.24 21.43 -9.32
CA LEU A 5 0.84 20.20 -8.63
C LEU A 5 -0.48 19.63 -9.18
N LYS A 6 -1.47 20.49 -9.45
CA LYS A 6 -2.74 20.06 -10.06
C LYS A 6 -2.55 19.49 -11.47
N LYS A 7 -1.68 20.10 -12.29
CA LYS A 7 -1.37 19.60 -13.63
C LYS A 7 -0.64 18.26 -13.57
N THR A 8 0.41 18.13 -12.76
CA THR A 8 1.16 16.88 -12.66
C THR A 8 0.28 15.73 -12.16
N TYR A 9 -0.62 16.00 -11.22
CA TYR A 9 -1.56 15.00 -10.71
C TYR A 9 -2.55 14.54 -11.78
N ALA A 10 -3.14 15.46 -12.56
CA ALA A 10 -4.07 15.10 -13.62
C ALA A 10 -3.41 14.21 -14.70
N TRP A 11 -2.18 14.54 -15.10
CA TRP A 11 -1.42 13.76 -16.08
C TRP A 11 -1.02 12.38 -15.57
N GLU A 12 -0.69 12.25 -14.28
CA GLU A 12 -0.39 10.97 -13.65
C GLU A 12 -1.64 10.08 -13.58
N MET A 13 -2.79 10.65 -13.18
CA MET A 13 -4.08 9.97 -13.16
C MET A 13 -4.49 9.46 -14.54
N GLU A 14 -4.27 10.26 -15.59
CA GLU A 14 -4.55 9.89 -16.97
C GLU A 14 -3.66 8.71 -17.42
N ARG A 15 -2.34 8.78 -17.20
CA ARG A 15 -1.40 7.73 -17.63
C ARG A 15 -1.55 6.41 -16.89
N ASN A 16 -1.99 6.44 -15.63
CA ASN A 16 -2.16 5.24 -14.80
C ASN A 16 -3.64 4.86 -14.59
N HIS A 17 -4.56 5.40 -15.40
CA HIS A 17 -6.00 5.17 -15.25
C HIS A 17 -6.37 3.68 -15.14
N GLU A 18 -5.91 2.86 -16.10
CA GLU A 18 -6.19 1.41 -16.12
C GLU A 18 -5.64 0.70 -14.88
N ARG A 19 -4.47 1.10 -14.40
CA ARG A 19 -3.87 0.55 -13.17
C ARG A 19 -4.74 0.86 -11.95
N TYR A 20 -5.24 2.08 -11.84
CA TYR A 20 -6.12 2.46 -10.73
C TYR A 20 -7.47 1.74 -10.79
N VAL A 21 -8.03 1.54 -11.97
CA VAL A 21 -9.25 0.74 -12.18
C VAL A 21 -9.02 -0.71 -11.73
N PHE A 22 -7.90 -1.31 -12.15
CA PHE A 22 -7.54 -2.67 -11.76
C PHE A 22 -7.35 -2.82 -10.25
N LEU A 23 -6.62 -1.89 -9.60
CA LEU A 23 -6.42 -1.90 -8.15
C LEU A 23 -7.73 -1.70 -7.38
N LYS A 24 -8.64 -0.86 -7.91
CA LYS A 24 -9.98 -0.67 -7.33
C LYS A 24 -10.82 -1.93 -7.40
N TRP A 25 -10.77 -2.64 -8.53
CA TRP A 25 -11.41 -3.95 -8.66
C TRP A 25 -10.82 -4.98 -7.69
N GLY A 26 -9.49 -5.04 -7.56
CA GLY A 26 -8.82 -5.96 -6.64
C GLY A 26 -9.25 -5.79 -5.17
N LYS A 27 -9.53 -4.54 -4.76
CA LYS A 27 -10.07 -4.23 -3.42
C LYS A 27 -11.48 -4.79 -3.20
N GLN A 28 -12.28 -4.95 -4.25
CA GLN A 28 -13.61 -5.57 -4.16
C GLN A 28 -13.53 -7.10 -4.25
N ALA A 29 -12.54 -7.62 -4.98
CA ALA A 29 -12.39 -9.05 -5.23
C ALA A 29 -11.75 -9.83 -4.06
N PHE A 30 -10.95 -9.19 -3.20
CA PHE A 30 -10.17 -9.88 -2.16
C PHE A 30 -10.37 -9.28 -0.77
N SER A 31 -10.65 -10.15 0.22
CA SER A 31 -10.95 -9.75 1.62
C SER A 31 -9.76 -9.21 2.41
N ARG A 32 -8.51 -9.52 2.00
CA ARG A 32 -7.27 -9.06 2.65
C ARG A 32 -6.42 -8.16 1.75
N PHE A 33 -7.03 -7.54 0.73
CA PHE A 33 -6.32 -6.62 -0.17
C PHE A 33 -6.60 -5.16 0.22
N SER A 34 -5.53 -4.41 0.49
CA SER A 34 -5.58 -2.98 0.72
C SER A 34 -4.66 -2.26 -0.26
N VAL A 35 -5.07 -1.07 -0.71
CA VAL A 35 -4.27 -0.22 -1.57
C VAL A 35 -4.24 1.18 -0.98
N VAL A 36 -3.04 1.76 -0.93
CA VAL A 36 -2.82 3.14 -0.48
C VAL A 36 -3.14 4.10 -1.64
N PRO A 37 -3.98 5.12 -1.44
CA PRO A 37 -4.33 6.07 -2.50
C PRO A 37 -3.12 6.88 -3.02
N PRO A 38 -3.13 7.32 -4.29
CA PRO A 38 -2.07 8.18 -4.83
C PRO A 38 -1.99 9.51 -4.10
N GLY A 39 -0.77 10.04 -3.93
CA GLY A 39 -0.52 11.28 -3.20
C GLY A 39 -0.37 11.13 -1.68
N THR A 40 -0.43 9.91 -1.14
CA THR A 40 -0.30 9.64 0.31
C THR A 40 1.16 9.67 0.80
N GLY A 41 2.14 9.60 -0.10
CA GLY A 41 3.57 9.63 0.23
C GLY A 41 4.38 8.61 -0.57
N ILE A 42 5.66 8.46 -0.21
CA ILE A 42 6.54 7.45 -0.80
C ILE A 42 6.26 6.11 -0.13
N CYS A 43 6.16 5.03 -0.91
CA CYS A 43 5.79 3.69 -0.44
C CYS A 43 6.53 3.24 0.83
N HIS A 44 7.86 3.40 0.87
CA HIS A 44 8.67 3.00 2.03
C HIS A 44 8.37 3.81 3.29
N GLN A 45 8.06 5.10 3.12
CA GLN A 45 7.71 5.95 4.25
C GLN A 45 6.34 5.55 4.80
N VAL A 46 5.35 5.31 3.93
CA VAL A 46 4.02 4.83 4.33
C VAL A 46 4.12 3.46 5.02
N ASN A 47 4.95 2.56 4.51
CA ASN A 47 5.16 1.25 5.13
C ASN A 47 5.69 1.38 6.56
N LEU A 48 6.69 2.23 6.79
CA LEU A 48 7.33 2.37 8.10
C LEU A 48 6.52 3.23 9.07
N GLU A 49 5.87 4.30 8.61
CA GLU A 49 5.20 5.28 9.47
C GLU A 49 3.73 4.96 9.72
N TYR A 50 3.08 4.20 8.84
CA TYR A 50 1.63 3.98 8.91
C TYR A 50 1.19 2.51 8.92
N LEU A 51 1.92 1.63 8.24
CA LEU A 51 1.53 0.21 8.14
C LEU A 51 2.26 -0.72 9.11
N GLY A 52 3.49 -0.36 9.50
CA GLY A 52 4.31 -1.16 10.42
C GLY A 52 3.74 -1.15 11.85
N LYS A 53 3.52 -2.33 12.41
CA LYS A 53 3.02 -2.49 13.79
C LYS A 53 4.07 -2.97 14.78
N ALA A 54 5.30 -3.19 14.33
CA ALA A 54 6.44 -3.73 15.08
C ALA A 54 6.22 -5.13 15.68
N VAL A 55 5.09 -5.38 16.33
CA VAL A 55 4.65 -6.66 16.88
C VAL A 55 3.19 -6.89 16.50
N TRP A 56 2.90 -8.06 15.92
CA TRP A 56 1.55 -8.56 15.77
C TRP A 56 1.20 -9.48 16.94
N SER A 57 -0.07 -9.48 17.33
CA SER A 57 -0.59 -10.41 18.33
C SER A 57 -1.92 -11.00 17.87
N GLU A 58 -2.10 -12.29 18.11
CA GLU A 58 -3.34 -13.00 17.81
C GLU A 58 -3.65 -14.05 18.88
N LEU A 59 -4.93 -14.32 19.08
CA LEU A 59 -5.40 -15.36 19.98
C LEU A 59 -5.43 -16.69 19.22
N GLN A 60 -4.57 -17.63 19.59
CA GLN A 60 -4.53 -18.99 19.05
C GLN A 60 -4.69 -19.98 20.19
N ASP A 61 -5.64 -20.91 20.06
CA ASP A 61 -5.91 -21.96 21.05
C ASP A 61 -6.10 -21.47 22.50
N GLY A 62 -6.61 -20.25 22.67
CA GLY A 62 -6.87 -19.63 23.97
C GLY A 62 -5.67 -18.88 24.58
N GLU A 63 -4.52 -18.89 23.92
CA GLU A 63 -3.32 -18.15 24.33
C GLU A 63 -3.01 -17.00 23.37
N TRP A 64 -2.53 -15.88 23.92
CA TRP A 64 -2.06 -14.76 23.11
C TRP A 64 -0.65 -15.02 22.63
N ILE A 65 -0.49 -15.11 21.31
CA ILE A 65 0.81 -15.26 20.66
C ILE A 65 1.20 -13.91 20.06
N ALA A 66 2.42 -13.46 20.34
CA ALA A 66 3.01 -12.25 19.78
C ALA A 66 4.23 -12.59 18.91
N TYR A 67 4.33 -11.97 17.73
CA TYR A 67 5.44 -12.17 16.80
C TYR A 67 5.85 -10.85 16.13
N PRO A 68 7.14 -10.71 15.75
CA PRO A 68 7.63 -9.48 15.14
C PRO A 68 6.97 -9.26 13.76
N ASP A 69 6.67 -7.99 13.47
CA ASP A 69 6.18 -7.58 12.16
C ASP A 69 7.26 -7.74 11.09
N THR A 70 6.90 -8.34 9.96
CA THR A 70 7.81 -8.57 8.83
C THR A 70 7.15 -8.07 7.55
N SER A 71 7.79 -7.11 6.89
CA SER A 71 7.37 -6.59 5.59
C SER A 71 8.39 -6.97 4.51
N LEU A 72 7.95 -7.70 3.48
CA LEU A 72 8.77 -8.04 2.31
C LEU A 72 8.34 -7.19 1.11
N VAL A 73 9.31 -6.52 0.47
CA VAL A 73 9.09 -5.81 -0.78
C VAL A 73 9.80 -6.56 -1.90
N LEU A 74 9.04 -7.00 -2.90
CA LEU A 74 9.59 -7.64 -4.08
C LEU A 74 9.94 -6.59 -5.14
N THR A 75 11.23 -6.37 -5.35
CA THR A 75 11.73 -5.62 -6.49
C THR A 75 12.09 -6.58 -7.60
N ARG A 76 11.64 -6.33 -8.83
CA ARG A 76 12.05 -7.14 -9.98
C ARG A 76 13.54 -6.90 -10.22
N THR A 77 14.38 -7.90 -9.93
CA THR A 77 15.75 -7.91 -10.42
C THR A 77 15.67 -8.10 -11.94
N PRO A 78 16.26 -7.23 -12.76
CA PRO A 78 16.45 -7.55 -14.17
C PRO A 78 17.38 -8.76 -14.22
N LEU A 79 16.94 -9.83 -14.88
CA LEU A 79 17.79 -10.95 -15.27
C LEU A 79 18.72 -10.51 -16.41
#